data_AF-A0A1L3IB63-F1
#
_entry.id   AF-A0A1L3IB63-F1
#
_cell.length_a   1.000
_cell.length_b   1.000
_cell.length_c   1.000
_cell.angle_alpha   90.00
_cell.angle_beta   90.00
_cell.angle_gamma   90.00
#
_symmetry.space_group_name_H-M   'P 1'
#
loop_
_entity.id
_entity.type
_entity.pdbx_description
1 polymer ?
#
loop_
_entity_poly.entity_id
_entity_poly.type
_entity_poly.pdbx_seq_one_letter_code
_entity_poly.pdbx_strand_id
1 'polypeptide(L)'
;MSRLLACSTFIALAIPATAETLAMDCVAPLRPELAASPALLNEYGDDIRAEFNTYFDEAQTYLNCLAAASASAQAEVRLVLDAYQEMFQ
;
A
#
# COMPACT_ATOMS: atom_id res chain seq x y z
N MET A 1 10.04 -57.62 2.32
CA MET A 1 9.17 -56.73 3.12
C MET A 1 9.99 -55.54 3.56
N SER A 2 9.81 -54.37 2.95
CA SER A 2 10.10 -53.07 3.60
C SER A 2 9.50 -51.97 2.72
N ARG A 3 8.34 -51.46 3.12
CA ARG A 3 7.66 -50.33 2.45
C ARG A 3 8.24 -49.06 3.06
N LEU A 4 9.11 -48.38 2.32
CA LEU A 4 9.54 -47.02 2.66
C LEU A 4 8.34 -46.09 2.45
N LEU A 5 7.68 -45.71 3.53
CA LEU A 5 6.71 -44.62 3.54
C LEU A 5 7.48 -43.30 3.40
N ALA A 6 7.50 -42.74 2.19
CA ALA A 6 7.90 -41.36 1.97
C ALA A 6 6.76 -40.45 2.45
N CYS A 7 6.96 -39.80 3.58
CA CYS A 7 6.03 -38.84 4.16
C CYS A 7 6.15 -37.53 3.36
N SER A 8 5.38 -37.40 2.29
CA SER A 8 5.29 -36.17 1.50
C SER A 8 4.64 -35.07 2.34
N THR A 9 5.44 -34.27 3.02
CA THR A 9 5.00 -33.03 3.67
C THR A 9 4.62 -32.02 2.59
N PHE A 10 3.33 -31.96 2.24
CA PHE A 10 2.74 -30.85 1.49
C PHE A 10 2.77 -29.61 2.39
N ILE A 11 3.74 -28.73 2.16
CA ILE A 11 3.73 -27.38 2.71
C ILE A 11 2.70 -26.60 1.91
N ALA A 12 1.52 -26.41 2.48
CA ALA A 12 0.52 -25.51 1.93
C ALA A 12 1.04 -24.07 2.08
N LEU A 13 1.54 -23.50 0.98
CA LEU A 13 1.76 -22.06 0.87
C LEU A 13 0.39 -21.38 0.96
N ALA A 14 0.07 -20.83 2.13
CA ALA A 14 -1.08 -19.96 2.29
C ALA A 14 -0.80 -18.71 1.44
N ILE A 15 -1.47 -18.60 0.29
CA ILE A 15 -1.50 -17.36 -0.48
C ILE A 15 -2.32 -16.38 0.38
N PRO A 16 -1.72 -15.29 0.90
CA PRO A 16 -2.52 -14.30 1.59
C PRO A 16 -3.52 -13.74 0.57
N ALA A 17 -4.81 -13.90 0.86
CA ALA A 17 -5.84 -13.15 0.16
C ALA A 17 -5.61 -11.68 0.52
N THR A 18 -4.88 -10.97 -0.34
CA THR A 18 -4.72 -9.53 -0.19
C THR A 18 -6.08 -8.92 -0.45
N ALA A 19 -6.70 -8.36 0.59
CA ALA A 19 -7.88 -7.54 0.41
C ALA A 19 -7.58 -6.48 -0.65
N GLU A 20 -8.47 -6.34 -1.63
CA GLU A 20 -8.32 -5.30 -2.65
C GLU A 20 -8.28 -3.94 -1.97
N THR A 21 -7.26 -3.16 -2.29
CA THR A 21 -7.20 -1.75 -1.88
C THR A 21 -7.64 -0.93 -3.08
N LEU A 22 -8.60 -0.04 -2.88
CA LEU A 22 -9.04 0.91 -3.88
C LEU A 22 -8.40 2.27 -3.60
N ALA A 23 -8.24 3.09 -4.64
CA ALA A 23 -7.72 4.44 -4.47
C ALA A 23 -8.60 5.29 -3.53
N MET A 24 -9.90 4.99 -3.43
CA MET A 24 -10.83 5.65 -2.51
C MET A 24 -10.59 5.31 -1.03
N ASP A 25 -9.85 4.23 -0.75
CA ASP A 25 -9.47 3.85 0.62
C ASP A 25 -8.25 4.64 1.11
N CYS A 26 -7.54 5.32 0.21
CA CYS A 26 -6.32 6.05 0.53
C CYS A 26 -6.63 7.49 0.96
N VAL A 27 -6.26 7.83 2.20
CA VAL A 27 -6.48 9.16 2.78
C VAL A 27 -5.27 10.04 2.53
N ALA A 28 -5.46 11.14 1.81
CA ALA A 28 -4.43 12.14 1.62
C ALA A 28 -4.15 12.91 2.93
N PRO A 29 -2.89 13.18 3.28
CA PRO A 29 -2.52 13.92 4.49
C PRO A 29 -2.96 15.39 4.40
N LEU A 30 -3.17 16.01 5.56
CA LEU A 30 -3.45 17.45 5.63
C LEU A 30 -2.16 18.23 5.39
N ARG A 31 -2.17 19.10 4.38
CA ARG A 31 -1.01 19.95 4.07
C ARG A 31 -0.81 21.02 5.16
N PRO A 32 0.41 21.21 5.68
CA PRO A 32 0.72 22.32 6.59
C PRO A 32 0.75 23.67 5.87
N GLU A 33 0.69 24.76 6.62
CA GLU A 33 0.91 26.10 6.08
C GLU A 33 2.37 26.26 5.63
N LEU A 34 2.59 26.76 4.42
CA LEU A 34 3.92 26.81 3.81
C LEU A 34 4.68 28.09 4.14
N ALA A 35 4.00 29.06 4.76
CA ALA A 35 4.56 30.33 5.13
C ALA A 35 4.41 30.57 6.63
N ALA A 36 5.53 30.88 7.30
CA ALA A 36 5.55 31.34 8.67
C ALA A 36 6.41 32.60 8.77
N SER A 37 5.95 33.58 9.54
CA SER A 37 6.74 34.78 9.81
C SER A 37 7.94 34.42 10.71
N PRO A 38 9.04 35.19 10.69
CA PRO A 38 10.16 34.96 11.59
C PRO A 38 9.76 34.97 13.07
N ALA A 39 8.78 35.80 13.44
CA ALA A 39 8.24 35.84 14.80
C ALA A 39 7.55 34.52 15.17
N LEU A 40 6.72 33.98 14.27
CA LEU A 40 6.06 32.69 14.48
C LEU A 40 7.07 31.54 14.53
N LEU A 41 8.10 31.54 13.68
CA LEU A 41 9.15 30.52 13.71
C LEU A 41 9.96 30.56 15.01
N ASN A 42 10.19 31.75 15.56
CA ASN A 42 10.90 31.91 16.82
C ASN A 42 10.07 31.46 18.03
N GLU A 43 8.75 31.68 17.99
CA GLU A 43 7.84 31.34 19.10
C GLU A 43 7.32 29.90 19.04
N TYR A 44 7.02 29.39 17.84
CA TYR A 44 6.33 28.11 17.61
C TYR A 44 7.11 27.16 16.68
N GLY A 45 8.43 27.35 16.55
CA GLY A 45 9.24 26.60 15.57
C GLY A 45 9.22 25.07 15.76
N ASP A 46 9.11 24.60 17.01
CA ASP A 46 9.03 23.17 17.30
C ASP A 46 7.67 22.58 16.90
N ASP A 47 6.58 23.30 17.17
CA ASP A 47 5.22 22.89 16.77
C ASP A 47 5.09 22.88 15.24
N ILE A 48 5.55 23.94 14.58
CA ILE A 48 5.58 24.01 13.11
C ILE A 48 6.40 22.84 12.53
N ARG A 49 7.55 22.52 13.12
CA ARG A 49 8.36 21.36 12.68
C ARG A 49 7.61 20.05 12.88
N ALA A 50 6.88 19.90 14.00
CA ALA A 50 6.08 18.72 14.27
C ALA A 50 4.93 18.54 13.25
N GLU A 51 4.28 19.63 12.82
CA GLU A 51 3.25 19.59 11.77
C GLU A 51 3.82 19.08 10.44
N PHE A 52 4.99 19.59 10.03
CA PHE A 52 5.66 19.13 8.81
C PHE A 52 6.09 17.66 8.90
N ASN A 53 6.65 17.23 10.03
CA ASN A 53 7.03 15.84 10.24
C ASN A 53 5.81 14.92 10.15
N THR A 54 4.70 15.30 10.80
CA THR A 54 3.42 14.57 10.73
C THR A 54 2.95 14.44 9.29
N TYR A 55 2.97 15.53 8.52
CA TYR A 55 2.62 15.50 7.10
C TYR A 55 3.47 14.50 6.31
N PHE A 56 4.78 14.44 6.55
CA PHE A 56 5.66 13.53 5.80
C PHE A 56 5.42 12.05 6.14
N ASP A 57 5.18 11.74 7.41
CA ASP A 57 4.86 10.37 7.84
C ASP A 57 3.52 9.91 7.26
N GLU A 58 2.51 10.78 7.30
CA GLU A 58 1.19 10.51 6.71
C GLU A 58 1.25 10.45 5.17
N ALA A 59 2.07 11.28 4.52
CA ALA A 59 2.29 11.25 3.07
C ALA A 59 2.90 9.91 2.64
N GLN A 60 3.86 9.37 3.38
CA GLN A 60 4.42 8.06 3.08
C GLN A 60 3.37 6.95 3.22
N THR A 61 2.54 7.03 4.25
CA THR A 61 1.41 6.11 4.45
C THR A 61 0.43 6.17 3.28
N TYR A 62 0.07 7.37 2.83
CA TYR A 62 -0.79 7.59 1.67
C TYR A 62 -0.20 7.01 0.38
N LEU A 63 1.09 7.26 0.10
CA LEU A 63 1.76 6.73 -1.09
C LEU A 63 1.84 5.20 -1.09
N ASN A 64 2.08 4.59 0.07
CA ASN A 64 2.07 3.13 0.20
C ASN A 64 0.68 2.55 -0.09
N CYS A 65 -0.39 3.21 0.38
CA CYS A 65 -1.76 2.83 0.04
C CYS A 65 -2.02 2.92 -1.46
N LEU A 66 -1.62 4.02 -2.11
CA LEU A 66 -1.80 4.17 -3.57
C LEU A 66 -1.03 3.12 -4.36
N ALA A 67 0.16 2.73 -3.90
CA ALA A 67 0.92 1.65 -4.52
C ALA A 67 0.17 0.31 -4.43
N ALA A 68 -0.43 0.00 -3.27
CA ALA A 68 -1.27 -1.19 -3.11
C ALA A 68 -2.50 -1.13 -4.02
N ALA A 69 -3.18 0.02 -4.10
CA ALA A 69 -4.33 0.19 -4.98
C ALA A 69 -3.99 0.05 -6.46
N SER A 70 -2.83 0.57 -6.88
CA SER A 70 -2.32 0.37 -8.23
C SER A 70 -2.07 -1.11 -8.52
N ALA A 71 -1.50 -1.85 -7.55
CA ALA A 71 -1.27 -3.29 -7.70
C ALA A 71 -2.59 -4.07 -7.82
N SER A 72 -3.62 -3.73 -7.02
CA SER A 72 -4.95 -4.33 -7.13
C SER A 72 -5.59 -4.08 -8.50
N ALA A 73 -5.57 -2.84 -8.99
CA ALA A 73 -6.10 -2.52 -10.32
C ALA A 73 -5.36 -3.25 -11.45
N GLN A 74 -4.04 -3.37 -11.36
CA GLN A 74 -3.24 -4.13 -12.33
C GLN A 74 -3.56 -5.63 -12.30
N ALA A 75 -3.83 -6.21 -11.13
CA ALA A 75 -4.20 -7.61 -10.99
C ALA A 75 -5.54 -7.90 -11.70
N GLU A 76 -6.53 -7.04 -11.51
CA GLU A 76 -7.83 -7.15 -12.18
C GLU A 76 -7.70 -7.07 -13.71
N VAL A 77 -6.91 -6.10 -14.21
CA VAL A 77 -6.66 -5.99 -15.66
C VAL A 77 -6.03 -7.27 -16.22
N ARG A 78 -5.06 -7.86 -15.51
CA ARG A 78 -4.44 -9.13 -15.93
C ARG A 78 -5.45 -10.27 -15.96
N LEU A 79 -6.26 -10.40 -14.91
CA LEU A 79 -7.32 -11.41 -14.84
C LEU A 79 -8.27 -11.32 -16.04
N VAL A 80 -8.71 -10.10 -16.39
CA VAL A 80 -9.62 -9.89 -17.52
C VAL A 80 -8.92 -10.16 -18.85
N LEU A 81 -7.64 -9.80 -19.00
CA LEU A 81 -6.86 -10.11 -20.20
C LEU A 81 -6.66 -11.62 -20.40
N ASP A 82 -6.35 -12.34 -19.34
CA ASP A 82 -6.16 -13.79 -19.37
C ASP A 82 -7.48 -14.49 -19.76
N ALA A 83 -8.60 -14.08 -19.15
CA ALA A 83 -9.92 -14.58 -19.53
C ALA A 83 -10.27 -14.27 -20.99
N TYR A 84 -9.94 -13.07 -21.48
CA TYR A 84 -10.13 -12.72 -22.89
C TYR A 84 -9.33 -13.62 -23.83
N GLN A 85 -8.06 -13.87 -23.48
CA GLN A 85 -7.21 -14.77 -24.23
C GLN A 85 -7.77 -16.19 -24.28
N GLU A 86 -8.22 -16.74 -23.15
CA GLU A 86 -8.84 -18.08 -23.10
C GLU A 86 -10.10 -18.20 -23.97
N MET A 87 -10.88 -17.12 -24.11
CA MET A 87 -12.11 -17.12 -24.92
C MET A 87 -11.86 -17.11 -26.43
N PHE A 88 -10.73 -16.56 -26.88
CA PHE A 88 -10.50 -16.26 -28.30
C PHE A 88 -9.17 -16.81 -28.86
N GLN A 89 -8.51 -17.72 -28.13
CA GLN A 89 -7.35 -18.49 -28.61
C GLN A 89 -7.74 -19.74 -29.40
#